data_AF-A0A4P5X2N8-F1
#
_entry.id   AF-A0A4P5X2N8-F1
#
_cell.length_a   1.000
_cell.length_b   1.000
_cell.length_c   1.000
_cell.angle_alpha   90.00
_cell.angle_beta   90.00
_cell.angle_gamma   90.00
#
_symmetry.space_group_name_H-M   'P 1'
#
loop_
_entity.id
_entity.type
_entity.pdbx_description
1 polymer ?
#
loop_
_entity_poly.entity_id
_entity_poly.type
_entity_poly.pdbx_seq_one_letter_code
_entity_poly.pdbx_strand_id
1 'polypeptide(L)'
;MPTSLDQLHSFQAYATARLQTGGAQLELDDLLDEWRSQHTEYQTGHNDALAVSASLRDIERGERGALVEDVIADLKTRYHVAEAK
;
A
#
# COMPACT_ATOMS: atom_id res chain seq x y z
N MET A 1 17.13 4.01 -0.69
CA MET A 1 15.85 4.07 0.04
C MET A 1 15.96 5.19 1.05
N PRO A 2 15.06 6.18 1.02
CA PRO A 2 15.00 7.25 2.00
C PRO A 2 14.77 6.67 3.40
N THR A 3 15.46 7.21 4.40
CA THR A 3 15.33 6.73 5.78
C THR A 3 14.06 7.28 6.42
N SER A 4 13.62 6.66 7.51
CA SER A 4 12.52 7.18 8.33
C SER A 4 12.81 8.58 8.87
N LEU A 5 14.08 8.95 9.06
CA LEU A 5 14.49 10.30 9.44
C LEU A 5 14.28 11.30 8.29
N ASP A 6 14.63 10.92 7.06
CA ASP A 6 14.45 11.77 5.87
C ASP A 6 12.97 12.04 5.60
N GLN A 7 12.13 11.01 5.77
CA GLN A 7 10.67 11.12 5.67
C GLN A 7 10.09 12.06 6.73
N LEU A 8 10.56 11.95 7.97
CA LEU A 8 10.12 12.83 9.07
C LEU A 8 10.46 14.30 8.77
N HIS A 9 11.69 14.59 8.36
CA HIS A 9 12.12 15.94 8.04
C HIS A 9 11.37 16.52 6.82
N SER A 10 11.15 15.69 5.79
CA SER A 10 10.39 16.09 4.61
C SER A 10 8.94 16.42 4.96
N PHE A 11 8.27 15.58 5.75
CA PHE A 11 6.91 15.85 6.22
C PHE A 11 6.84 17.11 7.10
N GLN A 12 7.79 17.28 8.03
CA GLN A 12 7.84 18.48 8.89
C GLN A 12 7.93 19.77 8.06
N ALA A 13 8.81 19.80 7.05
CA ALA A 13 8.97 20.95 6.17
C ALA A 13 7.68 21.26 5.40
N TYR A 14 7.03 20.22 4.85
CA TYR A 14 5.76 20.34 4.15
C TYR A 14 4.64 20.86 5.05
N ALA A 15 4.43 20.24 6.22
CA ALA A 15 3.37 20.60 7.15
C ALA A 15 3.54 22.05 7.65
N THR A 16 4.78 22.45 7.96
CA THR A 16 5.10 23.82 8.38
C THR A 16 4.75 24.83 7.28
N ALA A 17 5.14 24.57 6.04
CA ALA A 17 4.82 25.45 4.91
C ALA A 17 3.30 25.54 4.66
N ARG A 18 2.57 24.44 4.84
CA ARG A 18 1.12 24.39 4.66
C ARG A 18 0.36 25.15 5.75
N LEU A 19 0.78 25.01 7.01
CA LEU A 19 0.22 25.77 8.12
C LEU A 19 0.47 27.28 8.00
N GLN A 20 1.65 27.67 7.50
CA GLN A 20 2.00 29.08 7.27
C GLN A 20 1.20 29.72 6.11
N THR A 21 0.78 28.93 5.12
CA THR A 21 0.07 29.40 3.93
C THR A 21 -1.46 29.36 4.05
N GLY A 22 -1.99 29.08 5.25
CA GLY A 22 -3.44 29.08 5.53
C GLY A 22 -4.09 27.70 5.55
N GLY A 23 -3.31 26.62 5.53
CA GLY A 23 -3.79 25.24 5.73
C GLY A 23 -4.20 24.92 7.18
N ALA A 24 -4.46 25.93 8.00
CA ALA A 24 -4.73 25.81 9.45
C ALA A 24 -6.07 25.13 9.80
N GLN A 25 -6.75 24.54 8.81
CA GLN A 25 -8.00 23.79 8.97
C GLN A 25 -7.83 22.28 8.77
N LEU A 26 -6.66 21.81 8.35
CA LEU A 26 -6.37 20.39 8.19
C LEU A 26 -5.77 19.83 9.48
N GLU A 27 -6.23 18.65 9.88
CA GLU A 27 -5.61 17.91 10.97
C GLU A 27 -4.23 17.37 10.51
N LEU A 28 -3.37 17.02 11.47
CA LEU A 28 -2.04 16.48 11.18
C LEU A 28 -2.10 15.22 10.30
N ASP A 29 -3.13 14.39 10.50
CA ASP A 29 -3.35 13.18 9.71
C ASP A 29 -3.71 13.50 8.25
N ASP A 30 -4.54 14.51 8.01
CA ASP A 30 -4.89 14.96 6.66
C ASP A 30 -3.66 15.49 5.91
N LEU A 31 -2.81 16.25 6.60
CA LEU A 31 -1.54 16.74 6.05
C LEU A 31 -0.57 15.59 5.73
N LEU A 32 -0.55 14.55 6.57
CA LEU A 32 0.29 13.38 6.36
C LEU A 32 -0.17 12.58 5.14
N ASP A 33 -1.48 12.41 4.97
CA ASP A 33 -2.05 11.70 3.83
C ASP A 33 -1.87 12.50 2.52
N GLU A 34 -2.06 13.82 2.56
CA GLU A 34 -1.77 14.69 1.41
C GLU A 34 -0.28 14.61 1.02
N TRP A 35 0.64 14.71 1.99
CA TRP A 35 2.08 14.61 1.75
C TRP A 35 2.46 13.25 1.17
N ARG A 36 1.91 12.15 1.71
CA ARG A 36 2.14 10.79 1.21
C ARG A 36 1.69 10.61 -0.23
N SER A 37 0.54 11.19 -0.60
CA SER A 37 0.02 11.12 -1.98
C SER A 37 0.95 11.78 -3.00
N GLN A 38 1.72 12.79 -2.58
CA GLN A 38 2.67 13.52 -3.42
C GLN A 38 4.07 12.87 -3.42
N HIS A 39 4.34 11.97 -2.50
CA HIS A 39 5.64 11.31 -2.34
C HIS A 39 5.50 9.79 -2.35
N THR A 40 4.98 9.28 -3.48
CA THR A 40 4.80 7.84 -3.75
C THR A 40 6.09 7.04 -3.61
N GLU A 41 7.26 7.65 -3.79
CA GLU A 41 8.58 7.05 -3.58
C GLU A 41 8.83 6.61 -2.12
N TYR A 42 8.05 7.15 -1.17
CA TYR A 42 8.05 6.73 0.24
C TYR A 42 6.98 5.68 0.55
N GLN A 43 5.98 5.50 -0.32
CA GLN A 43 4.82 4.63 -0.09
C GLN A 43 5.08 3.17 -0.47
N THR A 44 5.97 2.90 -1.42
CA THR A 44 6.20 1.56 -1.96
C THR A 44 7.70 1.28 -1.98
N GLY A 45 8.17 0.42 -1.08
CA GLY A 45 9.58 0.06 -1.11
C GLY A 45 9.94 -1.16 -0.28
N HIS A 46 9.44 -1.25 0.96
CA HIS A 46 9.81 -2.35 1.83
C HIS A 46 8.80 -3.50 1.80
N ASN A 47 7.51 -3.21 2.03
CA ASN A 47 6.49 -4.25 2.13
C ASN A 47 6.22 -4.94 0.78
N ASP A 48 6.19 -4.18 -0.32
CA ASP A 48 5.98 -4.75 -1.65
C ASP A 48 7.18 -5.59 -2.09
N ALA A 49 8.40 -5.13 -1.81
CA ALA A 49 9.60 -5.90 -2.10
C ALA A 49 9.65 -7.21 -1.29
N LEU A 50 9.21 -7.20 -0.03
CA LEU A 50 9.10 -8.40 0.79
C LEU A 50 8.01 -9.35 0.28
N ALA A 51 6.85 -8.83 -0.14
CA ALA A 51 5.76 -9.62 -0.69
C ALA A 51 6.14 -10.28 -2.04
N VAL A 52 6.81 -9.52 -2.91
CA VAL A 52 7.36 -10.04 -4.18
C VAL A 52 8.43 -11.10 -3.89
N SER A 53 9.35 -10.83 -2.96
CA SER A 53 10.40 -11.79 -2.59
C SER A 53 9.83 -13.07 -1.96
N ALA A 54 8.74 -12.97 -1.20
CA ALA A 54 8.03 -14.14 -0.68
C ALA A 54 7.42 -14.95 -1.82
N SER A 55 6.68 -14.30 -2.72
CA SER A 55 6.03 -14.95 -3.87
C SER A 55 7.04 -15.67 -4.77
N LEU A 56 8.22 -15.06 -5.01
CA LEU A 56 9.29 -15.70 -5.78
C LEU A 56 9.84 -16.97 -5.11
N ARG A 57 10.05 -16.94 -3.78
CA ARG A 57 10.49 -18.14 -3.04
C ARG A 57 9.47 -19.25 -3.05
N ASP A 58 8.18 -18.91 -3.06
CA ASP A 58 7.11 -19.89 -3.09
C ASP A 58 7.05 -20.58 -4.47
N ILE A 59 7.26 -19.82 -5.55
CA ILE A 59 7.46 -20.37 -6.91
C ILE A 59 8.68 -21.29 -6.98
N GLU A 60 9.82 -20.88 -6.40
CA GLU A 60 11.03 -21.72 -6.34
C GLU A 60 10.81 -23.03 -5.57
N ARG A 61 9.93 -23.02 -4.56
CA ARG A 61 9.52 -24.22 -3.80
C ARG A 61 8.47 -25.08 -4.51
N GLY A 62 8.00 -24.65 -5.69
CA GLY A 62 7.07 -25.39 -6.52
C GLY A 62 5.61 -24.97 -6.36
N GLU A 63 5.28 -23.91 -5.62
CA GLU A 63 3.95 -23.33 -5.69
C GLU A 63 3.74 -22.65 -7.05
N ARG A 64 2.83 -23.19 -7.86
CA ARG A 64 2.53 -22.64 -9.20
C ARG A 64 1.24 -21.82 -9.24
N GLY A 65 0.64 -21.56 -8.08
CA GLY A 65 -0.71 -21.04 -7.97
C GLY A 65 -1.77 -22.10 -8.29
N ALA A 66 -3.01 -21.66 -8.48
CA ALA A 66 -4.15 -22.51 -8.84
C ALA A 66 -4.77 -22.04 -10.16
N LEU A 67 -5.48 -22.92 -10.85
CA LEU A 67 -6.26 -22.55 -12.03
C LEU A 67 -7.37 -21.58 -11.62
N VAL A 68 -7.66 -20.62 -12.49
CA VAL A 68 -8.59 -19.54 -12.17
C VAL A 68 -9.99 -20.08 -11.89
N GLU A 69 -10.39 -21.13 -12.61
CA GLU A 69 -11.67 -21.81 -12.48
C GLU A 69 -11.82 -22.46 -11.10
N ASP A 70 -10.75 -23.09 -10.59
CA ASP A 70 -10.73 -23.73 -9.27
C ASP A 70 -10.84 -22.69 -8.15
N VAL A 71 -10.13 -21.57 -8.30
CA VAL A 71 -10.20 -20.44 -7.36
C VAL A 71 -11.60 -19.83 -7.35
N ILE A 72 -12.22 -19.63 -8.53
CA ILE A 72 -13.57 -19.09 -8.64
C ILE A 72 -14.59 -20.03 -7.98
N ALA A 73 -14.50 -21.34 -8.24
CA ALA A 73 -15.40 -22.34 -7.66
C ALA A 73 -15.29 -22.39 -6.13
N ASP A 74 -14.07 -22.35 -5.62
CA ASP A 74 -13.77 -22.32 -4.19
C ASP A 74 -14.30 -21.03 -3.53
N LEU A 75 -14.09 -19.87 -4.13
CA LEU A 75 -14.63 -18.60 -3.62
C LEU A 75 -16.17 -18.58 -3.62
N LYS A 76 -16.81 -19.04 -4.69
CA LYS A 76 -18.28 -19.17 -4.76
C LYS A 76 -18.81 -20.07 -3.63
N THR A 77 -18.11 -21.15 -3.34
CA THR A 77 -18.46 -22.10 -2.26
C THR A 77 -18.29 -21.47 -0.88
N ARG A 78 -17.13 -20.83 -0.61
CA ARG A 78 -16.82 -20.20 0.68
C ARG A 78 -17.74 -19.03 1.03
N TYR A 79 -18.12 -18.24 0.03
CA TYR A 79 -18.89 -17.01 0.23
C TYR A 79 -20.37 -17.15 -0.18
N HIS A 80 -20.84 -18.37 -0.47
CA HIS A 80 -22.23 -18.65 -0.88
C HIS A 80 -22.76 -17.74 -2.00
N VAL A 81 -21.89 -17.34 -2.92
CA VAL A 81 -22.24 -16.44 -4.01
C VAL A 81 -22.90 -17.27 -5.11
N ALA A 82 -24.23 -17.24 -5.17
CA ALA A 82 -24.99 -17.84 -6.26
C ALA A 82 -24.71 -17.09 -7.57
N GLU A 83 -24.60 -17.82 -8.68
CA GLU A 83 -24.49 -17.21 -10.01
C GLU A 83 -25.71 -16.35 -10.28
N ALA A 84 -25.50 -15.06 -10.53
CA ALA A 84 -26.53 -14.18 -11.06
C ALA A 84 -26.93 -14.73 -12.43
N LYS A 85 -28.19 -15.15 -12.54
CA LYS A 85 -28.83 -15.63 -13.78
C LYS A 85 -28.92 -14.55 -14.84
#